data_AF-A9YE61-F1
#
_entry.id   AF-A9YE61-F1
#
_cell.length_a   1.000
_cell.length_b   1.000
_cell.length_c   1.000
_cell.angle_alpha   90.00
_cell.angle_beta   90.00
_cell.angle_gamma   90.00
#
_symmetry.space_group_name_H-M   'P 1'
#
loop_
_entity.id
_entity.type
_entity.pdbx_description
1 polymer ?
#
loop_
_entity_poly.entity_id
_entity_poly.type
_entity_poly.pdbx_seq_one_letter_code
_entity_poly.pdbx_strand_id
1 'polypeptide(L)'
;PLYVAGAPLRDGVSRIDLDPDDAAGPLVIRGVVTDTNGEPLANAVVECWQANSNGFYSHFDPTGAQTDFNLRGAVKTGPNGEYEFRTLMPVGYGCPPQGATQQLLDSLGRHGNRPAHVHFFVSADQHRKLTTQFNIEGDPLIWD
;
A
#
# COMPACT_ATOMS: atom_id res chain seq x y z
N PRO A 1 -6.48 7.97 -4.43
CA PRO A 1 -7.62 8.47 -3.63
C PRO A 1 -7.74 7.87 -2.21
N LEU A 2 -6.95 6.85 -1.87
CA LEU A 2 -7.12 6.08 -0.64
C LEU A 2 -5.98 6.27 0.37
N TYR A 3 -5.14 7.29 0.19
CA TYR A 3 -4.12 7.67 1.18
C TYR A 3 -4.80 8.30 2.40
N VAL A 4 -4.31 7.97 3.60
CA VAL A 4 -4.72 8.56 4.88
C VAL A 4 -3.46 8.96 5.63
N ALA A 5 -3.32 10.23 5.94
CA ALA A 5 -2.20 10.76 6.71
C ALA A 5 -2.31 10.38 8.19
N GLY A 6 -1.17 10.31 8.89
CA GLY A 6 -1.13 10.08 10.34
C GLY A 6 -0.87 8.63 10.77
N ALA A 7 -0.56 7.74 9.82
CA ALA A 7 -0.15 6.38 10.15
C ALA A 7 1.10 6.40 11.07
N PRO A 8 1.20 5.49 12.06
CA PRO A 8 2.32 5.48 12.99
C PRO A 8 3.69 5.34 12.30
N LEU A 9 4.62 6.23 12.64
CA LEU A 9 6.02 6.16 12.20
C LEU A 9 6.84 5.27 13.14
N ARG A 10 7.57 4.31 12.58
CA ARG A 10 8.47 3.40 13.30
C ARG A 10 9.89 3.49 12.73
N ASP A 11 10.89 3.16 13.55
CA ASP A 11 12.28 3.09 13.09
C ASP A 11 12.57 1.69 12.51
N GLY A 12 13.00 1.64 11.24
CA GLY A 12 13.45 0.42 10.55
C GLY A 12 12.36 -0.61 10.19
N VAL A 13 11.50 -1.00 11.12
CA VAL A 13 10.50 -2.08 10.93
C VAL A 13 9.12 -1.65 11.45
N SER A 14 8.07 -1.93 10.68
CA SER A 14 6.68 -1.74 11.11
C SER A 14 5.83 -2.97 10.80
N ARG A 15 5.12 -3.50 11.80
CA ARG A 15 4.01 -4.45 11.58
C ARG A 15 2.72 -3.66 11.39
N ILE A 16 2.03 -3.84 10.27
CA ILE A 16 0.90 -3.00 9.85
C ILE A 16 -0.43 -3.75 9.72
N ASP A 17 -0.44 -5.07 9.82
CA ASP A 17 -1.65 -5.91 9.95
C ASP A 17 -2.17 -5.85 11.40
N LEU A 18 -3.06 -4.90 11.68
CA LEU A 18 -3.64 -4.67 13.01
C LEU A 18 -4.87 -5.55 13.25
N ASP A 19 -5.60 -5.87 12.18
CA ASP A 19 -6.77 -6.74 12.22
C ASP A 19 -6.44 -8.13 11.69
N PRO A 20 -7.03 -9.20 12.26
CA PRO A 20 -6.90 -10.54 11.69
C PRO A 20 -7.62 -10.64 10.34
N ASP A 21 -7.01 -11.35 9.40
CA ASP A 21 -7.57 -11.65 8.08
C ASP A 21 -7.12 -13.05 7.66
N ASP A 22 -7.92 -14.06 8.02
CA ASP A 22 -7.58 -15.48 7.85
C ASP A 22 -7.45 -15.90 6.37
N ALA A 23 -7.97 -15.09 5.44
CA ALA A 23 -7.89 -15.34 4.00
C ALA A 23 -6.59 -14.78 3.38
N ALA A 24 -5.83 -13.94 4.10
CA ALA A 24 -4.59 -13.35 3.61
C ALA A 24 -3.36 -14.03 4.25
N GLY A 25 -2.44 -14.50 3.42
CA GLY A 25 -1.16 -15.05 3.89
C GLY A 25 -0.20 -13.96 4.38
N PRO A 26 0.74 -14.27 5.30
CA PRO A 26 1.73 -13.31 5.77
C PRO A 26 2.69 -12.86 4.66
N LEU A 27 3.04 -11.58 4.67
CA LEU A 27 3.91 -10.93 3.71
C LEU A 27 4.94 -10.04 4.42
N VAL A 28 6.21 -10.13 3.98
CA VAL A 28 7.28 -9.21 4.37
C VAL A 28 7.69 -8.41 3.16
N ILE A 29 7.62 -7.08 3.27
CA ILE A 29 8.05 -6.13 2.24
C ILE A 29 9.25 -5.38 2.79
N ARG A 30 10.42 -5.54 2.18
CA ARG A 30 11.64 -4.85 2.64
C ARG A 30 12.49 -4.37 1.48
N GLY A 31 13.30 -3.34 1.73
CA GLY A 31 14.21 -2.80 0.73
C GLY A 31 15.15 -1.76 1.32
N VAL A 32 15.91 -1.13 0.42
CA VAL A 32 16.85 -0.04 0.74
C VAL A 32 16.46 1.19 -0.06
N VAL A 33 16.36 2.33 0.59
CA VAL A 33 16.22 3.64 -0.07
C VAL A 33 17.61 4.18 -0.33
N THR A 34 17.92 4.51 -1.59
CA THR A 34 19.18 5.15 -2.00
C THR A 34 18.93 6.48 -2.70
N ASP A 35 19.97 7.30 -2.81
CA ASP A 35 20.00 8.41 -3.76
C ASP A 35 20.18 7.89 -5.20
N THR A 36 20.30 8.81 -6.17
CA THR A 36 20.51 8.45 -7.59
C THR A 36 21.93 7.96 -7.90
N ASN A 37 22.87 8.11 -6.97
CA ASN A 37 24.24 7.57 -7.08
C ASN A 37 24.35 6.17 -6.47
N GLY A 38 23.31 5.69 -5.78
CA GLY A 38 23.27 4.40 -5.12
C GLY A 38 23.67 4.45 -3.64
N GLU A 39 23.87 5.64 -3.07
CA GLU A 39 24.21 5.80 -1.66
C GLU A 39 22.96 5.63 -0.78
N PRO A 40 22.98 4.77 0.26
CA PRO A 40 21.84 4.60 1.14
C PRO A 40 21.42 5.88 1.87
N LEU A 41 20.12 6.13 1.93
CA LEU A 41 19.55 7.32 2.57
C LEU A 41 19.03 7.00 3.97
N ALA A 42 19.74 7.47 4.98
CA ALA A 42 19.26 7.49 6.36
C ALA A 42 18.16 8.54 6.55
N ASN A 43 17.24 8.28 7.48
CA ASN A 43 16.12 9.16 7.83
C ASN A 43 15.12 9.42 6.69
N ALA A 44 15.18 8.67 5.60
CA ALA A 44 14.10 8.65 4.61
C ALA A 44 12.84 8.07 5.27
N VAL A 45 11.68 8.64 4.96
CA VAL A 45 10.38 8.13 5.41
C VAL A 45 9.71 7.41 4.26
N VAL A 46 9.49 6.12 4.45
CA VAL A 46 8.75 5.23 3.56
C VAL A 46 7.36 5.03 4.17
N GLU A 47 6.32 5.51 3.51
CA GLU A 47 4.92 5.28 3.88
C GLU A 47 4.33 4.25 2.93
N CYS A 48 3.57 3.28 3.43
CA CYS A 48 2.83 2.33 2.60
C CYS A 48 1.38 2.15 3.06
N TRP A 49 0.52 1.78 2.10
CA TRP A 49 -0.86 1.40 2.34
C TRP A 49 -1.35 0.41 1.28
N GLN A 50 -2.21 -0.52 1.69
CA GLN A 50 -2.79 -1.55 0.82
C GLN A 50 -4.19 -1.98 1.27
N ALA A 51 -4.85 -2.80 0.46
CA ALA A 51 -6.11 -3.47 0.80
C ALA A 51 -5.89 -4.76 1.62
N ASN A 52 -6.96 -5.22 2.26
CA ASN A 52 -7.09 -6.57 2.85
C ASN A 52 -7.48 -7.62 1.79
N SER A 53 -7.76 -8.86 2.21
CA SER A 53 -8.18 -9.97 1.33
C SER A 53 -9.49 -9.72 0.56
N ASN A 54 -10.31 -8.78 1.03
CA ASN A 54 -11.57 -8.40 0.40
C ASN A 54 -11.43 -7.18 -0.53
N GLY A 55 -10.21 -6.65 -0.73
CA GLY A 55 -9.97 -5.47 -1.56
C GLY A 55 -10.31 -4.14 -0.86
N PHE A 56 -10.54 -4.14 0.46
CA PHE A 56 -10.90 -2.95 1.22
C PHE A 56 -9.74 -2.35 2.00
N TYR A 57 -9.72 -1.03 2.05
CA TYR A 57 -8.75 -0.25 2.80
C TYR A 57 -9.38 0.23 4.12
N SER A 58 -8.61 0.24 5.20
CA SER A 58 -9.00 0.94 6.42
C SER A 58 -9.41 2.39 6.12
N HIS A 59 -10.39 2.88 6.87
CA HIS A 59 -11.12 4.16 6.66
C HIS A 59 -12.01 4.24 5.41
N PHE A 60 -12.00 3.24 4.53
CA PHE A 60 -12.83 3.18 3.32
C PHE A 60 -13.57 1.84 3.18
N ASP A 61 -13.59 1.03 4.23
CA ASP A 61 -14.24 -0.27 4.22
C ASP A 61 -15.78 -0.09 4.33
N PRO A 62 -16.55 -0.55 3.32
CA PRO A 62 -18.00 -0.39 3.31
C PRO A 62 -18.72 -1.44 4.16
N THR A 63 -18.01 -2.45 4.67
CA THR A 63 -18.57 -3.60 5.38
C THR A 63 -18.47 -3.47 6.90
N GLY A 64 -17.58 -2.60 7.37
CA GLY A 64 -17.39 -2.33 8.79
C GLY A 64 -16.09 -1.58 9.03
N ALA A 65 -16.01 -0.83 10.13
CA ALA A 65 -14.78 -0.15 10.48
C ALA A 65 -13.67 -1.16 10.83
N GLN A 66 -12.54 -1.05 10.13
CA GLN A 66 -11.28 -1.67 10.51
C GLN A 66 -10.62 -0.86 11.64
N THR A 67 -9.65 -1.43 12.35
CA THR A 67 -8.79 -0.66 13.27
C THR A 67 -8.15 0.49 12.51
N ASP A 68 -8.09 1.68 13.12
CA ASP A 68 -7.48 2.85 12.52
C ASP A 68 -6.04 2.53 12.07
N PHE A 69 -5.75 2.87 10.82
CA PHE A 69 -4.48 2.56 10.15
C PHE A 69 -4.15 1.07 9.97
N ASN A 70 -5.13 0.16 10.04
CA ASN A 70 -4.92 -1.21 9.59
C ASN A 70 -4.40 -1.22 8.14
N LEU A 71 -3.34 -2.00 7.89
CA LEU A 71 -2.61 -2.11 6.62
C LEU A 71 -2.06 -0.78 6.09
N ARG A 72 -1.73 0.14 7.01
CA ARG A 72 -1.07 1.43 6.74
C ARG A 72 0.08 1.62 7.71
N GLY A 73 1.21 2.12 7.24
CA GLY A 73 2.32 2.42 8.13
C GLY A 73 3.38 3.31 7.52
N ALA A 74 4.26 3.81 8.38
CA ALA A 74 5.43 4.55 7.98
C ALA A 74 6.68 4.02 8.69
N VAL A 75 7.77 3.93 7.94
CA VAL A 75 9.09 3.53 8.44
C VAL A 75 10.09 4.63 8.14
N LYS A 76 10.84 5.05 9.14
CA LYS A 76 12.03 5.88 8.99
C LYS A 76 13.24 4.97 8.84
N THR A 77 14.01 5.15 7.78
CA THR A 77 15.18 4.32 7.48
C THR A 77 16.33 4.59 8.44
N GLY A 78 17.08 3.53 8.78
CA GLY A 78 18.32 3.62 9.54
C GLY A 78 19.53 4.03 8.67
N PRO A 79 20.76 3.98 9.21
CA PRO A 79 21.98 4.35 8.50
C PRO A 79 22.22 3.62 7.17
N ASN A 80 21.73 2.37 7.05
CA ASN A 80 21.85 1.56 5.84
C ASN A 80 20.73 1.81 4.82
N GLY A 81 19.85 2.81 5.04
CA GLY A 81 18.70 3.08 4.16
C GLY A 81 17.59 2.02 4.18
N GLU A 82 17.69 1.04 5.07
CA GLU A 82 16.78 -0.11 5.13
C GLU A 82 15.40 0.24 5.71
N TYR A 83 14.35 -0.38 5.14
CA TYR A 83 12.99 -0.40 5.67
C TYR A 83 12.39 -1.82 5.59
N GLU A 84 11.50 -2.17 6.52
CA GLU A 84 10.71 -3.40 6.50
C GLU A 84 9.27 -3.16 6.97
N PHE A 85 8.32 -3.71 6.23
CA PHE A 85 6.93 -3.86 6.64
C PHE A 85 6.60 -5.35 6.80
N ARG A 86 5.95 -5.69 7.91
CA ARG A 86 5.32 -6.99 8.14
C ARG A 86 3.82 -6.79 8.01
N THR A 87 3.19 -7.54 7.11
CA THR A 87 1.80 -7.35 6.72
C THR A 87 1.21 -8.66 6.21
N LEU A 88 0.06 -8.58 5.54
CA LEU A 88 -0.62 -9.69 4.87
C LEU A 88 -0.69 -9.42 3.36
N MET A 89 -0.83 -10.45 2.55
CA MET A 89 -0.93 -10.36 1.09
C MET A 89 -2.21 -9.59 0.69
N PRO A 90 -2.11 -8.47 -0.05
CA PRO A 90 -3.30 -7.78 -0.55
C PRO A 90 -3.96 -8.57 -1.68
N VAL A 91 -5.24 -8.29 -1.92
CA VAL A 91 -5.95 -8.67 -3.14
C VAL A 91 -6.23 -7.41 -3.97
N GLY A 92 -6.51 -7.59 -5.26
CA GLY A 92 -7.03 -6.54 -6.12
C GLY A 92 -8.34 -5.96 -5.59
N TYR A 93 -8.73 -4.79 -6.10
CA TYR A 93 -10.00 -4.17 -5.73
C TYR A 93 -10.77 -3.68 -6.95
N GLY A 94 -12.09 -3.66 -6.84
CA GLY A 94 -13.00 -3.11 -7.83
C GLY A 94 -13.61 -1.79 -7.38
N CYS A 95 -14.08 -0.99 -8.34
CA CYS A 95 -14.98 0.12 -8.05
C CYS A 95 -16.26 -0.40 -7.37
N PRO A 96 -16.89 0.38 -6.48
CA PRO A 96 -18.20 0.02 -5.92
C PRO A 96 -19.19 -0.29 -7.06
N PRO A 97 -19.83 -1.48 -7.10
CA PRO A 97 -20.58 -1.92 -8.28
C PRO A 97 -21.76 -1.03 -8.65
N GLN A 98 -22.39 -0.39 -7.67
CA GLN A 98 -23.50 0.54 -7.86
C GLN A 98 -23.06 2.01 -7.84
N GLY A 99 -21.75 2.27 -7.82
CA GLY A 99 -21.19 3.62 -7.81
C GLY A 99 -21.14 4.24 -9.19
N ALA A 100 -21.16 5.58 -9.25
CA ALA A 100 -21.16 6.34 -10.49
C ALA A 100 -19.97 5.99 -11.41
N THR A 101 -18.80 5.70 -10.84
CA THR A 101 -17.62 5.28 -11.61
C THR A 101 -17.87 3.97 -12.36
N GLN A 102 -18.44 2.95 -11.70
CA GLN A 102 -18.71 1.66 -12.35
C GLN A 102 -19.81 1.80 -13.40
N GLN A 103 -20.87 2.55 -13.12
CA GLN A 103 -21.93 2.82 -14.10
C GLN A 103 -21.39 3.48 -15.39
N LEU A 104 -20.47 4.44 -15.26
CA LEU A 104 -19.81 5.05 -16.42
C LEU A 104 -18.92 4.04 -17.15
N LEU A 105 -18.12 3.25 -16.43
CA LEU A 105 -17.26 2.21 -17.02
C LEU A 105 -18.06 1.16 -17.78
N ASP A 106 -19.21 0.74 -17.24
CA ASP A 106 -20.13 -0.20 -17.89
C ASP A 106 -20.65 0.37 -19.22
N SER A 107 -20.99 1.67 -19.26
CA SER A 107 -21.42 2.35 -20.50
C SER A 107 -20.31 2.42 -21.57
N LEU A 108 -19.05 2.28 -21.15
CA LEU A 108 -17.87 2.25 -22.02
C LEU A 108 -17.38 0.83 -22.31
N GLY A 109 -18.03 -0.21 -21.79
CA GLY A 109 -17.60 -1.61 -21.94
C GLY A 109 -16.28 -1.93 -21.22
N ARG A 110 -15.99 -1.26 -20.11
CA ARG A 110 -14.75 -1.43 -19.32
C ARG A 110 -15.06 -2.00 -17.93
N HIS A 111 -14.14 -2.79 -17.38
CA HIS A 111 -14.21 -3.16 -15.96
C HIS A 111 -13.64 -2.07 -15.04
N GLY A 112 -13.99 -2.12 -13.76
CA GLY A 112 -13.47 -1.21 -12.72
C GLY A 112 -12.47 -1.85 -11.76
N ASN A 113 -11.88 -2.99 -12.13
CA ASN A 113 -10.96 -3.76 -11.30
C ASN A 113 -9.52 -3.26 -11.42
N ARG A 114 -8.72 -3.58 -10.40
CA ARG A 114 -7.27 -3.39 -10.36
C ARG A 114 -6.59 -4.66 -9.86
N PRO A 115 -5.36 -4.95 -10.31
CA PRO A 115 -4.57 -6.03 -9.75
C PRO A 115 -4.24 -5.76 -8.27
N ALA A 116 -3.87 -6.79 -7.52
CA ALA A 116 -3.29 -6.65 -6.20
C ALA A 116 -2.02 -5.78 -6.24
N HIS A 117 -1.90 -4.82 -5.33
CA HIS A 117 -0.78 -3.87 -5.29
C HIS A 117 -0.59 -3.26 -3.91
N VAL A 118 0.59 -2.69 -3.69
CA VAL A 118 0.94 -1.92 -2.50
C VAL A 118 1.39 -0.52 -2.92
N HIS A 119 0.83 0.50 -2.30
CA HIS A 119 1.19 1.89 -2.56
C HIS A 119 2.36 2.35 -1.69
N PHE A 120 3.15 3.27 -2.23
CA PHE A 120 4.25 3.90 -1.52
C PHE A 120 4.30 5.41 -1.71
N PHE A 121 4.57 6.10 -0.61
CA PHE A 121 5.29 7.36 -0.65
C PHE A 121 6.69 7.17 -0.07
N VAL A 122 7.68 7.81 -0.69
CA VAL A 122 9.03 7.91 -0.12
C VAL A 122 9.46 9.37 -0.13
N SER A 123 9.94 9.87 1.01
CA SER A 123 10.43 11.23 1.15
C SER A 123 11.73 11.26 1.95
N ALA A 124 12.64 12.15 1.57
CA ALA A 124 13.90 12.40 2.25
C ALA A 124 14.27 13.87 2.08
N ASP A 125 15.07 14.41 3.00
CA ASP A 125 15.51 15.81 2.91
C ASP A 125 16.30 16.05 1.61
N GLN A 126 16.11 17.22 0.98
CA GLN A 126 16.72 17.59 -0.31
C GLN A 126 16.39 16.66 -1.50
N HIS A 127 15.47 15.71 -1.34
CA HIS A 127 15.03 14.81 -2.41
C HIS A 127 13.57 15.10 -2.78
N ARG A 128 13.21 14.84 -4.04
CA ARG A 128 11.80 14.89 -4.45
C ARG A 128 11.03 13.74 -3.79
N LYS A 129 9.78 13.99 -3.41
CA LYS A 129 8.87 12.93 -2.94
C LYS A 129 8.56 11.97 -4.08
N LEU A 130 8.78 10.67 -3.86
CA LEU A 130 8.36 9.60 -4.76
C LEU A 130 6.94 9.17 -4.42
N THR A 131 6.12 9.02 -5.45
CA THR A 131 4.83 8.32 -5.39
C THR A 131 4.92 7.12 -6.33
N THR A 132 4.72 5.92 -5.82
CA THR A 132 4.83 4.71 -6.63
C THR A 132 3.95 3.58 -6.08
N GLN A 133 3.94 2.45 -6.78
CA GLN A 133 3.36 1.19 -6.35
C GLN A 133 4.13 0.02 -6.97
N PHE A 134 4.00 -1.16 -6.39
CA PHE A 134 4.29 -2.41 -7.09
C PHE A 134 3.02 -3.26 -7.18
N ASN A 135 2.90 -4.06 -8.23
CA ASN A 135 1.84 -5.05 -8.40
C ASN A 135 2.33 -6.43 -7.93
N ILE A 136 1.44 -7.28 -7.46
CA ILE A 136 1.76 -8.67 -7.13
C ILE A 136 1.95 -9.46 -8.42
N GLU A 137 3.08 -10.17 -8.52
CA GLU A 137 3.38 -11.02 -9.66
C GLU A 137 2.32 -12.12 -9.83
N GLY A 138 1.92 -12.37 -11.07
CA GLY A 138 0.94 -13.40 -11.41
C GLY A 138 -0.53 -12.99 -11.27
N ASP A 139 -0.82 -11.77 -10.82
CA ASP A 139 -2.19 -11.25 -10.85
C ASP A 139 -2.71 -11.19 -12.30
N PRO A 140 -3.90 -11.74 -12.60
CA PRO A 140 -4.44 -11.77 -13.96
C PRO A 140 -4.70 -10.38 -14.56
N LEU A 141 -4.87 -9.36 -13.73
CA LEU A 141 -5.13 -7.98 -14.13
C LEU A 141 -3.87 -7.11 -14.14
N ILE A 142 -2.67 -7.71 -14.00
CA ILE A 142 -1.43 -6.92 -13.88
C ILE A 142 -1.15 -6.03 -15.10
N TRP A 143 -1.66 -6.40 -16.28
CA TRP A 143 -1.51 -5.68 -17.54
C TRP A 143 -2.85 -5.28 -18.19
N ASP A 144 -3.93 -5.24 -17.40
CA ASP A 144 -5.28 -4.76 -17.80
C ASP A 144 -5.75 -3.62 -16.84
#